data_AF-A0A438VDL9-F1
#
_entry.id   AF-A0A438VDL9-F1
#
_cell.length_a   1.000
_cell.length_b   1.000
_cell.length_c   1.000
_cell.angle_alpha   90.00
_cell.angle_beta   90.00
_cell.angle_gamma   90.00
#
_symmetry.space_group_name_H-M   'P 1'
#
loop_
_entity.id
_entity.type
_entity.pdbx_description
1 polymer ?
#
loop_
_entity_poly.entity_id
_entity_poly.type
_entity_poly.pdbx_seq_one_letter_code
_entity_poly.pdbx_strand_id
1 'polypeptide(L)' 'SVFCSVGGVQPQSETVWRQANKYGVPRIVFVNKMDRIGANFYNVENQIKLRLKANPVPINIPIGAEDTFIG' A
#
# COMPACT_ATOMS: atom_id res chain seq x y z
N SER A 1 -6.14 0.18 6.31
CA SER A 1 -4.80 -0.29 6.74
C SER A 1 -3.74 0.67 6.24
N VAL A 2 -2.81 1.06 7.11
CA VAL A 2 -1.69 1.95 6.73
C VAL A 2 -0.52 1.07 6.30
N PHE A 3 -0.03 1.28 5.09
CA PHE A 3 1.14 0.59 4.54
C PHE A 3 2.28 1.61 4.38
N CYS A 4 3.51 1.20 4.69
CA CYS A 4 4.68 2.04 4.45
C CYS A 4 5.19 1.84 3.02
N SER A 5 5.43 2.94 2.29
CA SER A 5 5.94 2.93 0.92
C SER A 5 7.28 2.21 0.75
N VAL A 6 8.07 2.17 1.82
CA VAL A 6 9.39 1.50 1.89
C VAL A 6 9.28 0.05 2.38
N GLY A 7 8.31 -0.24 3.26
CA GLY A 7 8.18 -1.55 3.93
C GLY A 7 7.22 -2.51 3.23
N GLY A 8 6.38 -2.01 2.33
CA GLY A 8 5.43 -2.81 1.56
C GLY A 8 4.45 -3.59 2.42
N VAL A 9 4.05 -4.77 1.93
CA VAL A 9 3.15 -5.69 2.65
C VAL A 9 3.96 -6.53 3.63
N GLN A 10 3.81 -6.22 4.92
CA GLN A 10 4.43 -6.98 6.00
C GLN A 10 3.59 -8.21 6.41
N PRO A 11 4.21 -9.28 6.97
CA PRO A 11 3.49 -10.50 7.36
C PRO A 11 2.31 -10.25 8.31
N GLN A 12 2.45 -9.30 9.25
CA GLN A 12 1.37 -8.90 10.15
C GLN A 12 0.21 -8.21 9.42
N SER A 13 0.51 -7.43 8.39
CA SER A 13 -0.52 -6.80 7.54
C SER A 13 -1.31 -7.85 6.75
N GLU A 14 -0.68 -8.95 6.34
CA GLU A 14 -1.40 -10.06 5.69
C GLU A 14 -2.38 -10.76 6.63
N THR A 15 -1.99 -11.01 7.89
CA THR A 15 -2.88 -11.66 8.86
C THR A 15 -4.13 -10.83 9.11
N VAL A 16 -3.97 -9.51 9.33
CA VAL A 16 -5.08 -8.57 9.46
C VAL A 16 -5.91 -8.53 8.17
N TRP A 17 -5.27 -8.60 7.00
CA TRP A 17 -5.95 -8.62 5.72
C TRP A 17 -6.81 -9.88 5.53
N ARG A 18 -6.31 -11.05 5.91
CA ARG A 18 -7.07 -12.31 5.82
C ARG A 18 -8.24 -12.32 6.80
N GLN A 19 -8.07 -11.78 8.01
CA GLN A 19 -9.16 -11.64 8.96
C GLN A 19 -10.27 -10.74 8.40
N ALA A 20 -9.93 -9.56 7.88
CA ALA A 20 -10.93 -8.66 7.31
C ALA A 20 -11.56 -9.19 6.01
N ASN A 21 -10.85 -9.99 5.21
CA ASN A 21 -11.44 -10.73 4.09
C ASN A 21 -12.52 -11.71 4.57
N LYS A 22 -12.28 -12.43 5.68
CA LYS A 22 -13.24 -13.41 6.24
C LYS A 22 -14.57 -12.76 6.63
N TYR A 23 -14.55 -11.50 7.06
CA TYR A 23 -15.73 -10.76 7.49
C TYR A 23 -16.30 -9.81 6.42
N GLY A 24 -15.78 -9.84 5.18
CA GLY A 24 -16.28 -9.00 4.09
C GLY A 24 -16.11 -7.50 4.33
N VAL A 25 -15.13 -7.09 5.15
CA VAL A 25 -15.00 -5.69 5.56
C VAL A 25 -14.37 -4.86 4.44
N PRO A 26 -15.04 -3.78 3.97
CA PRO A 26 -14.47 -2.85 2.99
C PRO A 26 -13.29 -2.10 3.61
N ARG A 27 -12.23 -1.88 2.82
CA ARG A 27 -10.96 -1.33 3.33
C ARG A 27 -10.38 -0.29 2.39
N ILE A 28 -9.83 0.75 3.01
CA ILE A 28 -8.99 1.75 2.37
C ILE A 28 -7.54 1.50 2.77
N VAL A 29 -6.65 1.56 1.79
CA VAL A 29 -5.20 1.40 1.96
C VAL A 29 -4.57 2.77 1.79
N PHE A 30 -3.89 3.23 2.83
CA PHE A 30 -3.12 4.46 2.77
C PHE A 30 -1.64 4.12 2.69
N VAL A 31 -0.99 4.52 1.60
CA VAL A 31 0.43 4.34 1.36
C VAL A 31 1.13 5.61 1.84
N ASN A 32 1.88 5.51 2.94
CA ASN A 32 2.51 6.66 3.61
C ASN A 32 4.04 6.59 3.52
N LYS A 33 4.71 7.72 3.77
CA LYS A 33 6.18 7.88 3.72
C LYS A 33 6.77 7.84 2.30
N MET A 34 6.17 8.60 1.38
CA MET A 34 6.65 8.76 -0.02
C MET A 34 7.90 9.65 -0.14
N ASP A 35 8.27 10.32 0.96
CA ASP A 35 9.43 11.20 1.14
C ASP A 35 10.77 10.45 1.31
N ARG A 36 10.73 9.12 1.47
CA ARG A 36 11.94 8.32 1.71
C ARG A 36 12.56 7.79 0.42
N ILE A 37 13.89 7.76 0.38
CA ILE A 37 14.68 7.10 -0.67
C ILE A 37 14.23 5.64 -0.83
N GLY A 38 13.84 5.25 -2.04
CA GLY A 38 13.30 3.95 -2.40
C GLY A 38 11.77 3.82 -2.29
N ALA A 39 11.03 4.89 -2.00
CA ALA A 39 9.57 4.84 -1.97
C ALA A 39 8.99 4.65 -3.38
N ASN A 40 8.28 3.54 -3.59
CA ASN A 40 7.66 3.24 -4.87
C ASN A 40 6.20 2.79 -4.68
N PHE A 41 5.28 3.70 -5.00
CA PHE A 41 3.84 3.46 -4.90
C PHE A 41 3.39 2.24 -5.74
N TYR A 42 3.87 2.13 -6.97
CA TYR A 42 3.55 1.02 -7.87
C TYR A 42 4.08 -0.32 -7.35
N ASN A 43 5.22 -0.32 -6.66
CA ASN A 43 5.73 -1.53 -6.01
C ASN A 43 4.78 -1.99 -4.88
N VAL A 44 4.27 -1.06 -4.07
CA VAL A 44 3.28 -1.38 -3.03
C VAL A 44 1.96 -1.87 -3.64
N GLU A 45 1.49 -1.22 -4.70
CA GLU A 45 0.30 -1.66 -5.45
C GLU A 45 0.46 -3.10 -5.95
N ASN A 46 1.59 -3.42 -6.57
CA ASN A 46 1.90 -4.76 -7.05
C ASN A 46 1.97 -5.78 -5.93
N GLN A 47 2.55 -5.43 -4.78
CA GLN A 47 2.57 -6.32 -3.61
C GLN A 47 1.15 -6.57 -3.06
N ILE A 48 0.27 -5.57 -3.07
CA ILE A 48 -1.13 -5.76 -2.68
C ILE A 48 -1.83 -6.71 -3.65
N LYS A 49 -1.62 -6.57 -4.97
CA LYS A 49 -2.19 -7.50 -5.96
C LYS A 49 -1.66 -8.92 -5.79
N LEU A 50 -0.34 -9.09 -5.70
CA LEU A 50 0.30 -10.41 -5.68
C LEU A 50 0.16 -11.14 -4.34
N ARG A 51 0.41 -10.45 -3.22
CA ARG A 51 0.39 -11.09 -1.88
C ARG A 51 -1.00 -11.13 -1.27
N LEU A 52 -1.76 -10.05 -1.39
CA LEU A 52 -3.09 -9.95 -0.77
C LEU A 52 -4.22 -10.43 -1.69
N LYS A 53 -3.92 -10.74 -2.97
CA LYS A 53 -4.88 -11.12 -4.01
C LYS A 53 -6.07 -10.16 -4.08
N ALA A 54 -5.80 -8.87 -3.90
CA ALA A 54 -6.79 -7.81 -3.88
C ALA A 54 -6.74 -7.02 -5.19
N ASN A 55 -7.82 -6.30 -5.50
CA ASN A 55 -7.87 -5.35 -6.62
C ASN A 55 -7.76 -3.91 -6.08
N PRO A 56 -6.55 -3.37 -5.87
CA PRO A 56 -6.39 -2.00 -5.40
C PRO A 56 -6.83 -1.03 -6.51
N VAL A 57 -7.58 -0.01 -6.13
CA VAL A 57 -7.96 1.11 -7.02
C VAL A 57 -7.26 2.35 -6.48
N PRO A 58 -6.26 2.92 -7.20
CA PRO A 58 -5.59 4.13 -6.76
C PRO A 58 -6.55 5.32 -6.86
N ILE A 59 -6.79 5.98 -5.73
CA ILE A 59 -7.63 7.18 -5.65
C ILE A 59 -6.78 8.45 -5.81
N ASN A 60 -5.62 8.47 -5.14
CA ASN A 60 -4.61 9.52 -5.28
C ASN A 60 -3.30 8.88 -5.72
N ILE A 61 -2.72 9.40 -6.80
CA ILE A 61 -1.40 9.02 -7.29
C ILE A 61 -0.45 10.14 -6.85
N PRO A 62 0.54 9.86 -5.99
CA PRO A 62 1.55 10.85 -5.65
C PRO A 62 2.36 11.19 -6.91
N ILE A 63 2.49 12.47 -7.22
CA ILE A 63 3.30 12.96 -8.35
C ILE A 63 4.72 13.18 -7.81
N GLY A 64 5.61 12.24 -8.13
CA GLY A 64 7.00 12.23 -7.66
C GLY A 64 7.25 11.29 -6.48
N ALA A 65 8.53 11.07 -6.18
CA ALA A 65 9.03 10.33 -5.03
C ALA A 65 10.36 10.97 -4.59
N GLU A 66 10.73 10.80 -3.31
CA GLU A 66 11.99 11.35 -2.77
C GLU A 66 12.07 12.89 -2.89
N ASP A 67 13.21 13.46 -3.31
CA ASP A 67 13.46 14.91 -3.42
C ASP A 67 12.59 15.64 -4.47
N THR A 68 11.82 14.91 -5.30
CA THR A 68 10.89 15.49 -6.29
C THR A 68 9.42 15.33 -5.90
N PHE A 69 9.14 15.00 -4.65
CA PHE A 69 7.77 14.89 -4.17
C PHE A 69 7.06 16.26 -4.21
N ILE A 70 6.08 16.39 -5.11
CA ILE A 70 5.17 17.53 -5.17
C ILE A 70 3.74 16.99 -5.00
N GLY A 71 3.29 16.84 -3.75
CA GLY A 71 1.89 16.53 -3.44
C GLY A 71 1.67 15.62 -2.24
#